data_AF-A0A8E1ZXG6-F1
#
_entry.id   AF-A0A8E1ZXG6-F1
#
_cell.length_a   1.000
_cell.length_b   1.000
_cell.length_c   1.000
_cell.angle_alpha   90.00
_cell.angle_beta   90.00
_cell.angle_gamma   90.00
#
_symmetry.space_group_name_H-M   'P 1'
#
loop_
_entity.id
_entity.type
_entity.pdbx_description
1 polymer ?
#
loop_
_entity_poly.entity_id
_entity_poly.type
_entity_poly.pdbx_seq_one_letter_code
_entity_poly.pdbx_strand_id
1 'polypeptide(L)' 'MYPLALIGLPEIGYIIAIASVIFGVTAVLQNPFISKGQKGLWILTILALNWIGLLWYYYVFYFKDKQ' A
#
# COMPACT_ATOMS: atom_id res chain seq x y z
N MET A 1 -31.36 14.92 4.68
CA MET A 1 -30.13 15.29 3.96
C MET A 1 -29.05 14.34 4.46
N TYR A 2 -28.66 13.34 3.67
CA TYR A 2 -27.61 12.41 4.09
C TYR A 2 -26.31 13.21 4.22
N PRO A 3 -25.60 13.18 5.36
CA PRO A 3 -24.29 13.79 5.43
C PRO A 3 -23.42 13.10 4.37
N LEU A 4 -22.78 13.88 3.49
CA LEU A 4 -21.77 13.35 2.59
C LEU A 4 -20.75 12.59 3.45
N ALA A 5 -20.70 11.27 3.33
CA ALA A 5 -19.73 10.44 4.03
C ALA A 5 -18.35 10.77 3.45
N LEU A 6 -17.69 11.77 4.02
CA LEU A 6 -16.33 12.13 3.68
C LEU A 6 -15.40 11.03 4.20
N ILE A 7 -14.58 10.49 3.30
CA ILE A 7 -13.59 9.46 3.64
C ILE A 7 -12.54 10.11 4.54
N GLY A 8 -12.29 9.54 5.71
CA GLY A 8 -11.23 10.02 6.59
C GLY A 8 -9.84 9.77 6.00
N LEU A 9 -8.86 10.57 6.44
CA LEU A 9 -7.45 10.35 6.14
C LEU A 9 -6.99 8.91 6.41
N PRO A 10 -7.46 8.26 7.50
CA PRO A 10 -7.13 6.88 7.76
C PRO A 10 -7.60 5.89 6.68
N GLU A 11 -8.84 6.05 6.24
CA GLU A 11 -9.47 5.22 5.23
C GLU A 11 -8.81 5.42 3.86
N ILE A 12 -8.39 6.65 3.53
CA ILE A 12 -7.60 6.92 2.32
C ILE A 12 -6.27 6.17 2.36
N GLY A 13 -5.55 6.20 3.49
CA GLY A 13 -4.27 5.50 3.65
C GLY A 13 -4.39 4.00 3.41
N TYR A 14 -5.46 3.38 3.93
CA TYR A 14 -5.75 1.97 3.72
C TYR A 14 -6.06 1.62 2.25
N ILE A 15 -6.86 2.46 1.57
CA ILE A 15 -7.17 2.28 0.15
C ILE A 15 -5.89 2.37 -0.70
N ILE A 16 -5.02 3.36 -0.42
CA ILE A 16 -3.74 3.51 -1.10
C ILE A 16 -2.85 2.29 -0.88
N ALA A 17 -2.80 1.75 0.34
CA ALA A 17 -2.02 0.56 0.65
C ALA A 17 -2.49 -0.64 -0.21
N ILE A 18 -3.79 -0.93 -0.25
CA ILE A 18 -4.34 -2.02 -1.08
C ILE A 18 -4.08 -1.78 -2.57
N ALA A 19 -4.37 -0.57 -3.05
CA ALA A 19 -4.20 -0.22 -4.46
C ALA A 19 -2.74 -0.40 -4.89
N SER A 20 -1.78 0.07 -4.10
CA SER A 20 -0.36 -0.04 -4.42
C SER A 20 0.13 -1.49 -4.54
N VAL A 21 -0.40 -2.41 -3.73
CA VAL A 21 -0.08 -3.85 -3.85
C VAL A 21 -0.67 -4.42 -5.13
N ILE A 22 -1.97 -4.21 -5.38
CA ILE A 22 -2.65 -4.78 -6.56
C ILE A 22 -2.02 -4.26 -7.85
N PHE A 23 -1.88 -2.94 -7.99
CA PHE A 23 -1.30 -2.33 -9.18
C PHE A 23 0.18 -2.64 -9.33
N GLY A 24 0.95 -2.63 -8.23
CA GLY A 24 2.36 -2.98 -8.24
C GLY A 24 2.61 -4.42 -8.69
N VAL A 25 1.87 -5.39 -8.12
CA VAL A 25 1.99 -6.79 -8.50
C VAL A 25 1.54 -7.01 -9.94
N THR A 26 0.42 -6.40 -10.35
CA THR A 26 -0.06 -6.48 -11.74
C THR A 26 0.96 -5.94 -12.72
N ALA A 27 1.59 -4.80 -12.42
CA ALA A 27 2.63 -4.20 -13.26
C ALA A 27 3.85 -5.14 -13.39
N VAL A 28 4.28 -5.78 -12.30
CA VAL A 28 5.40 -6.75 -12.34
C VAL A 28 5.03 -8.00 -13.15
N LEU A 29 3.81 -8.52 -12.97
CA LEU A 29 3.36 -9.72 -13.69
C LEU A 29 3.24 -9.48 -15.19
N GLN A 30 2.71 -8.33 -15.59
CA GLN A 30 2.53 -7.98 -17.00
C GLN A 30 3.82 -7.51 -17.68
N ASN A 31 4.89 -7.23 -16.93
CA ASN A 31 6.14 -6.75 -17.51
C ASN A 31 6.84 -7.86 -18.35
N PRO A 32 7.09 -7.63 -19.66
CA PRO A 32 7.75 -8.61 -20.53
C PRO A 32 9.27 -8.62 -20.38
N PHE A 33 9.88 -7.58 -19.79
CA PHE A 33 11.35 -7.44 -19.66
C PHE A 33 11.91 -8.15 -18.42
N ILE A 34 11.07 -8.54 -17.47
CA ILE A 34 11.48 -9.13 -16.19
C ILE A 34 11.34 -10.66 -16.25
N SER A 35 12.40 -11.38 -15.89
CA SER A 35 12.38 -12.85 -15.80
C SER A 35 11.50 -13.35 -14.65
N LYS A 36 11.06 -14.62 -14.69
CA LYS A 36 10.20 -15.21 -13.64
C LYS A 36 10.79 -15.10 -12.23
N GLY A 37 12.10 -15.31 -12.07
CA GLY A 37 12.77 -15.19 -10.76
C GLY A 37 12.82 -13.75 -10.25
N GLN A 38 13.12 -12.80 -11.15
CA GLN A 38 13.10 -11.37 -10.80
C GLN A 38 11.69 -10.88 -10.48
N LYS A 39 10.63 -11.40 -11.13
CA LYS A 39 9.24 -11.07 -10.78
C LYS A 39 8.92 -11.43 -9.33
N GLY A 40 9.37 -12.60 -8.87
CA GLY A 40 9.22 -13.01 -7.47
C GLY A 40 9.90 -12.04 -6.51
N LEU A 41 11.16 -11.65 -6.78
CA LEU A 41 11.88 -10.67 -5.98
C LEU A 41 11.18 -9.31 -5.96
N TRP A 42 10.68 -8.83 -7.10
CA TRP A 42 9.96 -7.57 -7.17
C TRP A 42 8.63 -7.59 -6.40
N ILE A 43 7.88 -8.69 -6.46
CA ILE A 43 6.65 -8.86 -5.66
C ILE A 43 6.98 -8.85 -4.17
N LEU A 44 8.04 -9.55 -3.75
CA LEU A 44 8.50 -9.54 -2.35
C LEU A 44 8.89 -8.12 -1.90
N THR A 45 9.61 -7.38 -2.74
CA THR A 45 9.97 -5.97 -2.48
C THR A 45 8.73 -5.10 -2.34
N ILE A 46 7.72 -5.24 -3.21
CA ILE A 46 6.47 -4.48 -3.12
C ILE A 46 5.76 -4.75 -1.79
N LEU A 47 5.65 -6.01 -1.38
CA LEU A 47 5.02 -6.38 -0.11
C LEU A 47 5.81 -5.83 1.09
N ALA A 48 7.14 -5.93 1.08
CA ALA A 48 7.99 -5.42 2.15
C ALA A 48 7.88 -3.89 2.29
N LEU A 49 7.94 -3.16 1.17
CA LEU A 49 7.80 -1.70 1.17
C LEU A 49 6.39 -1.26 1.59
N ASN A 50 5.36 -1.96 1.14
CA ASN A 50 3.99 -1.69 1.58
C ASN A 50 3.84 -1.89 3.09
N TRP A 51 4.43 -2.95 3.64
CA TRP A 51 4.41 -3.21 5.08
C TRP A 51 5.14 -2.12 5.88
N ILE A 52 6.31 -1.66 5.42
CA ILE A 52 7.02 -0.53 6.04
C ILE A 52 6.15 0.74 5.99
N GLY A 53 5.50 1.02 4.86
CA GLY A 53 4.58 2.14 4.71
C GLY A 53 3.39 2.04 5.67
N LEU A 54 2.83 0.84 5.86
CA LEU A 54 1.75 0.59 6.80
C LEU A 54 2.19 0.81 8.25
N LEU A 55 3.37 0.31 8.64
CA LEU A 55 3.93 0.54 9.98
C LEU A 55 4.18 2.03 10.25
N TRP A 56 4.71 2.75 9.26
CA TRP A 56 4.90 4.19 9.35
C TRP A 56 3.57 4.94 9.49
N TYR A 57 2.58 4.57 8.68
CA TYR A 57 1.23 5.11 8.75
C TYR A 57 0.62 4.89 10.15
N TYR A 58 0.73 3.68 10.71
CA TYR A 58 0.27 3.39 12.06
C TYR A 58 1.00 4.23 13.12
N TYR A 59 2.31 4.38 13.00
CA TYR A 59 3.10 5.19 13.93
C TYR A 59 2.65 6.66 13.92
N VAL A 60 2.50 7.26 12.74
CA VAL A 60 2.13 8.68 12.62
C VAL A 60 0.70 8.93 13.06
N PHE A 61 -0.26 8.12 12.64
CA PHE A 61 -1.68 8.41 12.88
C PHE A 61 -2.21 7.91 14.23
N TYR A 62 -1.63 6.84 14.79
CA TYR A 62 -2.17 6.23 16.01
C TYR A 62 -1.26 6.36 17.24
N PHE A 63 0.06 6.55 17.04
CA PHE A 63 1.01 6.67 18.16
C PHE A 63 1.45 8.10 18.41
N LYS A 64 1.80 8.86 17.36
CA LYS A 64 2.32 10.23 17.50
C LYS A 64 1.28 11.21 18.05
N ASP A 65 0.00 11.02 17.74
CA ASP A 65 -1.10 11.86 18.25
C ASP A 65 -1.57 11.48 19.66
N LYS A 66 -1.02 10.40 20.25
CA LYS A 66 -1.34 9.94 21.62
C LYS A 66 -0.23 10.22 22.65
N GLN A 67 0.80 10.97 22.26
CA GLN A 67 1.80 11.55 23.17
C GLN A 67 1.54 13.05 23.34
#